data_AF-K1R6C6-F1
#
_entry.id   AF-K1R6C6-F1
#
_cell.length_a   1.000
_cell.length_b   1.000
_cell.length_c   1.000
_cell.angle_alpha   90.00
_cell.angle_beta   90.00
_cell.angle_gamma   90.00
#
_symmetry.space_group_name_H-M   'P 1'
#
loop_
_entity.id
_entity.type
_entity.pdbx_description
1 polymer ?
#
loop_
_entity_poly.entity_id
_entity_poly.type
_entity_poly.pdbx_seq_one_letter_code
_entity_poly.pdbx_strand_id
1 'polypeptide(L)'
;MDIEGLLRCLQKLEEEGMVISDLFTDRHTQIKAYLKKERTDINNWFDVWHVAKGVYKQLETVGKKKKCELVGYWVRSVSNHLYRYASSSDGDWELVSEKWLPVLNRITDVHEGHGQRFPKCLHCELEDRDWIKNCNFFFYINLKLKI
;
A
#
# COMPACT_ATOMS: atom_id res chain seq x y z
N MET A 1 11.15 7.94 12.66
CA MET A 1 10.91 8.82 13.82
C MET A 1 11.03 7.99 15.09
N ASP A 2 11.78 8.43 16.09
CA ASP A 2 11.79 7.82 17.42
C ASP A 2 10.67 8.42 18.31
N ILE A 3 10.34 7.73 19.40
CA ILE A 3 9.22 8.13 20.26
C ILE A 3 9.49 9.45 21.00
N GLU A 4 10.73 9.71 21.41
CA GLU A 4 11.07 10.90 22.19
C GLU A 4 10.95 12.16 21.34
N GLY A 5 11.44 12.11 20.09
CA GLY A 5 11.25 13.19 19.12
C GLY A 5 9.78 13.50 18.88
N LEU A 6 8.94 12.48 18.73
CA LEU A 6 7.49 12.67 18.56
C LEU A 6 6.87 13.36 19.78
N LEU A 7 7.17 12.89 20.99
CA LEU A 7 6.61 13.46 22.23
C LEU A 7 6.96 14.94 22.39
N ARG A 8 8.22 15.30 22.14
CA ARG A 8 8.67 16.70 22.19
C ARG A 8 7.95 17.57 21.16
N CYS A 9 7.72 17.05 19.95
CA CYS A 9 6.95 17.76 18.92
C CYS A 9 5.47 17.94 19.34
N LEU A 10 4.82 16.89 19.85
CA LEU A 10 3.41 16.98 20.29
C LEU A 10 3.25 18.00 21.42
N GLN A 11 4.11 17.92 22.44
CA GLN A 11 4.11 18.87 23.55
C GLN A 11 4.28 20.31 23.06
N LYS A 12 5.23 20.55 22.16
CA LYS A 12 5.52 21.88 21.65
C LYS A 12 4.33 22.48 20.89
N LEU A 13 3.62 21.67 20.11
CA LEU A 13 2.42 22.09 19.37
C LEU A 13 1.25 22.41 20.33
N GLU A 14 1.10 21.62 21.39
CA GLU A 14 0.08 21.85 22.42
C GLU A 14 0.34 23.10 23.24
N GLU A 15 1.60 23.38 23.59
CA GLU A 15 2.02 24.63 24.24
C GLU A 15 1.71 25.86 23.39
N GLU A 16 1.69 25.71 22.06
CA GLU A 16 1.27 26.75 21.12
C GLU A 16 -0.25 26.82 20.92
N GLY A 17 -1.01 25.98 21.63
CA GLY A 17 -2.47 25.92 21.56
C GLY A 17 -3.01 25.21 20.32
N MET A 18 -2.18 24.45 19.60
CA MET A 18 -2.63 23.69 18.43
C MET A 18 -3.30 22.39 18.84
N VAL A 19 -4.48 22.14 18.27
CA VAL A 19 -5.17 20.85 18.38
C VAL A 19 -4.79 19.99 17.20
N ILE A 20 -4.21 18.82 17.48
CA ILE A 20 -3.80 17.86 16.45
C ILE A 20 -4.93 16.85 16.28
N SER A 21 -5.60 16.87 15.12
CA SER A 21 -6.63 15.87 14.80
C SER A 21 -6.04 14.62 14.17
N ASP A 22 -5.07 14.79 13.27
CA ASP A 22 -4.54 13.73 12.42
C ASP A 22 -3.02 13.75 12.43
N LEU A 23 -2.42 12.57 12.56
CA LEU A 23 -0.98 12.40 12.55
C LEU A 23 -0.58 11.25 11.61
N PHE A 24 0.34 11.53 10.69
CA PHE A 24 0.89 10.54 9.77
C PHE A 24 2.26 10.07 10.26
N THR A 25 2.38 8.79 10.60
CA THR A 25 3.64 8.21 11.08
C THR A 25 4.11 7.03 10.25
N ASP A 26 5.37 6.68 10.44
CA ASP A 26 5.88 5.35 10.08
C ASP A 26 5.18 4.24 10.89
N ARG A 27 5.32 3.00 10.44
CA ARG A 27 4.88 1.79 11.18
C ARG A 27 5.79 1.44 12.36
N HIS A 28 6.25 2.43 13.11
CA HIS A 28 7.08 2.21 14.29
C HIS A 28 6.21 1.69 15.44
N THR A 29 6.52 0.49 15.93
CA THR A 29 5.68 -0.24 16.89
C THR A 29 5.44 0.52 18.19
N GLN A 30 6.46 1.20 18.71
CA GLN A 30 6.35 1.99 19.94
C GLN A 30 5.45 3.23 19.75
N ILE A 31 5.55 3.92 18.61
CA ILE A 31 4.73 5.10 18.30
C ILE A 31 3.27 4.68 18.16
N LYS A 32 3.01 3.61 17.40
CA LYS A 32 1.67 3.03 17.25
C LYS A 32 1.05 2.66 18.60
N ALA A 33 1.83 2.02 19.49
CA ALA A 33 1.37 1.63 20.81
C ALA A 33 1.07 2.85 21.70
N TYR A 34 1.95 3.86 21.69
CA TYR A 34 1.77 5.11 22.42
C TYR A 34 0.52 5.85 21.95
N LEU A 35 0.36 6.12 20.66
CA LEU A 35 -0.78 6.87 20.13
C LEU A 35 -2.10 6.16 20.44
N LYS A 36 -2.14 4.83 20.30
CA LYS A 36 -3.33 4.03 20.63
C LYS A 36 -3.70 4.08 22.11
N LYS A 37 -2.71 4.20 23.01
CA LYS A 37 -2.91 4.10 24.46
C LYS A 37 -3.10 5.46 25.13
N GLU A 38 -2.28 6.43 24.75
CA GLU A 38 -2.15 7.72 25.44
C GLU A 38 -2.76 8.88 24.64
N ARG A 39 -2.94 8.75 23.32
CA ARG A 39 -3.43 9.82 22.42
C ARG A 39 -4.57 9.36 21.52
N THR A 40 -5.64 8.88 22.15
CA THR A 40 -6.87 8.44 21.46
C THR A 40 -7.65 9.58 20.82
N ASP A 41 -7.29 10.83 21.15
CA ASP A 41 -7.77 12.06 20.52
C ASP A 41 -7.22 12.27 19.11
N ILE A 42 -6.06 11.66 18.80
CA ILE A 42 -5.40 11.78 17.50
C ILE A 42 -5.72 10.57 16.62
N ASN A 43 -6.21 10.83 15.42
CA ASN A 43 -6.29 9.84 14.37
C ASN A 43 -4.88 9.54 13.83
N ASN A 44 -4.39 8.34 14.12
CA ASN A 44 -3.09 7.90 13.63
C ASN A 44 -3.20 7.22 12.26
N TRP A 45 -2.59 7.84 11.25
CA TRP A 45 -2.47 7.37 9.89
C TRP A 45 -1.06 6.84 9.60
N PHE A 46 -0.96 5.92 8.64
CA PHE A 46 0.34 5.42 8.18
C PHE A 46 0.68 5.95 6.80
N ASP A 47 1.95 6.28 6.59
CA ASP A 47 2.43 6.64 5.27
C ASP A 47 2.40 5.44 4.31
N VAL A 48 1.52 5.50 3.32
CA VAL A 48 1.34 4.47 2.31
C VAL A 48 2.52 4.36 1.36
N TRP A 49 3.35 5.40 1.22
CA TRP A 49 4.57 5.32 0.42
C TRP A 49 5.48 4.20 0.90
N HIS A 50 5.58 3.98 2.21
CA HIS A 50 6.37 2.87 2.77
C HIS A 50 5.82 1.50 2.37
N VAL A 51 4.51 1.37 2.20
CA VAL A 51 3.86 0.13 1.72
C VAL A 51 4.18 -0.07 0.23
N ALA A 52 3.95 0.95 -0.60
CA ALA A 52 4.24 0.91 -2.04
C ALA A 52 5.72 0.63 -2.32
N LYS A 53 6.62 1.26 -1.58
CA LYS A 53 8.07 1.02 -1.65
C LYS A 53 8.44 -0.40 -1.22
N GLY A 54 7.79 -0.94 -0.20
CA GLY A 54 7.97 -2.32 0.24
C GLY A 54 7.62 -3.33 -0.86
N VAL A 55 6.44 -3.16 -1.46
CA VAL A 55 5.96 -3.98 -2.58
C VAL A 55 6.91 -3.84 -3.78
N TYR A 56 7.32 -2.62 -4.13
CA TYR A 56 8.29 -2.35 -5.19
C TYR A 56 9.57 -3.19 -5.00
N LYS A 57 10.18 -3.14 -3.81
CA LYS A 57 11.44 -3.86 -3.52
C LYS A 57 11.27 -5.38 -3.59
N GLN A 58 10.15 -5.89 -3.10
CA GLN A 58 9.86 -7.32 -3.18
C GLN A 58 9.72 -7.78 -4.63
N LEU A 59 8.96 -7.04 -5.44
CA LEU A 59 8.75 -7.36 -6.84
C LEU A 59 10.02 -7.17 -7.67
N GLU A 60 10.85 -6.18 -7.39
CA GLU A 60 12.16 -6.02 -8.02
C GLU A 60 13.07 -7.23 -7.75
N THR A 61 13.03 -7.74 -6.52
CA THR A 61 13.78 -8.96 -6.14
C THR A 61 13.26 -10.19 -6.89
N VAL A 62 11.95 -10.30 -7.07
CA VAL A 62 11.34 -11.38 -7.87
C VAL A 62 11.68 -11.23 -9.35
N GLY A 63 11.66 -10.00 -9.88
CA GLY A 63 11.98 -9.68 -11.27
C GLY A 63 13.42 -10.01 -11.66
N LYS A 64 14.34 -10.06 -10.69
CA LYS A 64 15.74 -10.46 -10.91
C LYS A 64 15.93 -11.99 -10.99
N LYS A 65 14.92 -12.79 -10.67
CA LYS A 65 15.01 -14.27 -10.76
C LYS A 65 14.81 -14.74 -12.20
N LYS A 66 15.54 -15.79 -12.59
CA LYS A 66 15.36 -16.45 -13.90
C LYS A 66 13.89 -16.84 -14.09
N LYS A 67 13.34 -16.61 -15.30
CA LYS A 67 11.94 -16.85 -15.69
C LYS A 67 10.92 -15.88 -15.08
N CYS A 68 11.35 -14.86 -14.33
CA CYS A 68 10.49 -13.85 -13.71
C CYS A 68 10.85 -12.42 -14.18
N GLU A 69 11.69 -12.27 -15.20
CA GLU A 69 12.16 -10.99 -15.73
C GLU A 69 10.98 -10.07 -16.10
N LEU A 70 9.89 -10.67 -16.57
CA LEU A 70 8.65 -9.99 -16.90
C LEU A 70 8.06 -9.20 -15.73
N VAL A 71 8.17 -9.72 -14.50
CA VAL A 71 7.73 -9.01 -13.28
C VAL A 71 8.42 -7.66 -13.16
N GLY A 72 9.70 -7.59 -13.56
CA GLY A 72 10.52 -6.38 -13.62
C GLY A 72 9.85 -5.22 -14.36
N TYR A 73 9.23 -5.50 -15.51
CA TYR A 73 8.54 -4.49 -16.31
C TYR A 73 7.27 -3.96 -15.63
N TRP A 74 6.61 -4.78 -14.81
CA TRP A 74 5.37 -4.41 -14.13
C TRP A 74 5.59 -3.72 -12.78
N VAL A 75 6.77 -3.87 -12.14
CA VAL A 75 7.03 -3.40 -10.76
C VAL A 75 6.64 -1.94 -10.54
N ARG A 76 7.06 -1.04 -11.43
CA ARG A 76 6.79 0.40 -11.30
C ARG A 76 5.30 0.70 -11.40
N SER A 77 4.61 0.07 -12.35
CA SER A 77 3.16 0.22 -12.53
C SER A 77 2.41 -0.29 -11.31
N VAL A 78 2.75 -1.49 -10.82
CA VAL A 78 2.11 -2.11 -9.65
C VAL A 78 2.27 -1.24 -8.39
N SER A 79 3.48 -0.72 -8.14
CA SER A 79 3.73 0.19 -7.00
C SER A 79 2.94 1.51 -7.10
N ASN A 80 2.91 2.12 -8.29
CA ASN A 80 2.18 3.37 -8.50
C ASN A 80 0.67 3.19 -8.34
N HIS A 81 0.10 2.07 -8.80
CA HIS A 81 -1.31 1.76 -8.62
C HIS A 81 -1.67 1.60 -7.16
N LEU A 82 -0.84 0.90 -6.38
CA LEU A 82 -1.07 0.74 -4.94
C LEU A 82 -1.12 2.10 -4.22
N TYR A 83 -0.16 2.98 -4.52
CA TYR A 83 -0.14 4.33 -3.97
C TYR A 83 -1.40 5.12 -4.37
N ARG A 84 -1.74 5.14 -5.66
CA ARG A 84 -2.94 5.85 -6.16
C ARG A 84 -4.23 5.34 -5.55
N TYR A 85 -4.39 4.03 -5.41
CA TYR A 85 -5.61 3.47 -4.82
C TYR A 85 -5.75 3.87 -3.37
N ALA A 86 -4.68 3.78 -2.58
CA ALA A 86 -4.69 4.28 -1.22
C ALA A 86 -5.03 5.78 -1.13
N SER A 87 -4.40 6.62 -1.96
CA SER A 87 -4.71 8.05 -1.99
C SER A 87 -6.14 8.36 -2.42
N SER A 88 -6.75 7.52 -3.26
CA SER A 88 -8.11 7.72 -3.79
C SER A 88 -9.22 7.05 -2.98
N SER A 89 -8.89 6.43 -1.85
CA SER A 89 -9.84 5.66 -1.04
C SER A 89 -10.18 6.32 0.30
N ASP A 90 -9.69 7.54 0.56
CA ASP A 90 -10.08 8.34 1.74
C ASP A 90 -9.98 7.59 3.08
N GLY A 91 -8.93 6.78 3.23
CA GLY A 91 -8.72 5.96 4.43
C GLY A 91 -9.52 4.65 4.50
N ASP A 92 -10.44 4.38 3.56
CA ASP A 92 -11.16 3.11 3.44
C ASP A 92 -10.24 2.01 2.88
N TRP A 93 -9.71 1.19 3.78
CA TRP A 93 -8.81 0.10 3.42
C TRP A 93 -9.51 -1.03 2.66
N GLU A 94 -10.81 -1.25 2.90
CA GLU A 94 -11.58 -2.26 2.18
C GLU A 94 -11.68 -1.86 0.71
N LEU A 95 -11.97 -0.57 0.47
CA LEU A 95 -12.01 -0.01 -0.87
C LEU A 95 -10.64 -0.08 -1.58
N VAL A 96 -9.53 0.10 -0.85
CA VAL A 96 -8.18 -0.13 -1.41
C VAL A 96 -7.99 -1.58 -1.83
N SER A 97 -8.38 -2.53 -0.97
CA SER A 97 -8.29 -3.98 -1.26
C SER A 97 -9.11 -4.37 -2.48
N GLU A 98 -10.33 -3.84 -2.58
CA GLU A 98 -11.23 -4.08 -3.71
C GLU A 98 -10.71 -3.48 -5.03
N LYS A 99 -10.10 -2.29 -5.00
CA LYS A 99 -9.44 -1.69 -6.18
C LYS A 99 -8.17 -2.45 -6.58
N TRP A 100 -7.51 -3.10 -5.62
CA TRP A 100 -6.25 -3.80 -5.83
C TRP A 100 -6.41 -5.15 -6.54
N LEU A 101 -7.46 -5.91 -6.19
CA LEU A 101 -7.71 -7.25 -6.73
C LEU A 101 -7.81 -7.29 -8.28
N PRO A 102 -8.55 -6.39 -8.95
CA PRO A 102 -8.56 -6.33 -10.41
C PRO A 102 -7.18 -6.14 -11.04
N VAL A 103 -6.29 -5.35 -10.43
CA VAL A 103 -4.95 -5.12 -10.96
C VAL A 103 -4.09 -6.37 -10.89
N LEU A 104 -4.19 -7.13 -9.79
CA LEU A 104 -3.47 -8.40 -9.63
C LEU A 104 -3.92 -9.45 -10.64
N ASN A 105 -5.22 -9.52 -10.91
CA ASN A 105 -5.76 -10.44 -11.90
C ASN A 105 -5.33 -10.01 -13.31
N ARG A 106 -5.38 -8.71 -13.58
CA ARG A 106 -5.08 -8.17 -14.91
C ARG A 106 -3.66 -8.42 -15.37
N ILE A 107 -2.66 -8.26 -14.50
CA ILE A 107 -1.26 -8.56 -14.85
C ILE A 107 -1.00 -10.04 -15.12
N THR A 108 -1.94 -10.92 -14.77
CA THR A 108 -1.96 -12.35 -15.12
C THR A 108 -2.95 -12.69 -16.23
N ASP A 109 -3.39 -11.70 -17.00
CA ASP A 109 -4.32 -11.86 -18.13
C ASP A 109 -5.74 -12.35 -17.71
N VAL A 110 -6.13 -12.06 -16.47
CA VAL A 110 -7.48 -12.35 -15.95
C VAL A 110 -8.26 -11.05 -15.88
N HIS A 111 -9.31 -10.93 -16.72
CA HIS A 111 -10.07 -9.68 -16.90
C HIS A 111 -11.48 -9.71 -16.29
N GLU A 112 -11.90 -10.85 -15.72
CA GLU A 112 -13.23 -11.06 -15.14
C GLU A 112 -13.15 -11.75 -13.77
N GLY A 113 -14.28 -11.83 -13.07
CA GLY A 113 -14.38 -12.51 -11.77
C GLY A 113 -13.71 -11.76 -10.62
N HIS A 114 -13.61 -10.43 -10.73
CA HIS A 114 -13.12 -9.61 -9.64
C HIS A 114 -14.20 -9.43 -8.55
N GLY A 115 -13.84 -8.88 -7.39
CA GLY A 115 -14.71 -8.73 -6.21
C GLY A 115 -16.00 -7.94 -6.46
N GLN A 116 -16.89 -7.92 -5.46
CA GLN A 116 -18.26 -7.41 -5.61
C GLN A 116 -18.36 -5.94 -6.07
N ARG A 117 -17.49 -5.05 -5.56
CA ARG A 117 -17.56 -3.60 -5.91
C ARG A 117 -16.85 -3.24 -7.21
N PHE A 118 -15.89 -4.05 -7.66
CA PHE A 118 -15.16 -3.84 -8.91
C PHE A 118 -15.10 -5.15 -9.70
N PRO A 119 -16.18 -5.55 -10.41
CA PRO A 119 -16.24 -6.83 -11.12
C PRO A 119 -15.37 -6.87 -12.39
N LYS A 120 -14.98 -5.70 -12.92
CA LYS A 120 -14.09 -5.53 -14.08
C LYS A 120 -12.97 -4.54 -13.76
N CYS A 121 -11.85 -4.67 -14.45
CA CYS A 121 -10.75 -3.73 -14.28
C CYS A 121 -11.11 -2.33 -14.78
N LEU A 122 -10.67 -1.28 -14.07
CA LEU A 122 -10.95 0.12 -14.40
C LEU A 122 -10.09 0.69 -15.53
N HIS A 123 -9.17 -0.10 -16.07
CA HIS A 123 -8.29 0.33 -17.15
C HIS A 123 -8.92 0.06 -18.52
N CYS A 124 -8.67 0.95 -19.47
CA CYS A 124 -8.96 0.72 -20.89
C CYS A 124 -8.21 -0.50 -21.40
N GLU A 125 -8.70 -1.12 -22.49
CA GLU A 125 -7.99 -2.22 -23.17
C GLU A 125 -6.51 -1.88 -23.35
N LEU A 126 -5.64 -2.79 -22.92
CA LEU A 126 -4.22 -2.63 -23.14
C LEU A 126 -3.90 -3.14 -24.54
N GLU A 127 -2.99 -2.45 -25.22
CA GLU A 127 -2.29 -3.00 -26.36
C GLU A 127 -1.58 -4.31 -25.99
N ASP A 128 -1.25 -5.09 -27.02
CA ASP A 128 -0.62 -6.41 -26.86
C ASP A 128 0.61 -6.32 -25.93
N ARG A 129 0.59 -7.11 -24.86
CA ARG A 129 1.52 -7.03 -23.73
C ARG A 129 1.95 -8.43 -23.29
N ASP A 130 3.17 -8.53 -22.80
CA ASP A 130 3.64 -9.74 -22.14
C ASP A 130 2.98 -9.89 -20.75
N TRP A 131 2.27 -10.99 -20.55
CA TRP A 131 1.53 -11.31 -19.33
C TRP A 131 2.30 -12.26 -18.41
N ILE A 132 2.15 -12.08 -17.09
CA ILE A 132 2.84 -12.92 -16.09
C ILE A 132 2.11 -14.28 -16.00
N LYS A 133 2.62 -15.31 -16.68
CA LYS A 133 1.96 -16.63 -16.75
C LYS A 133 2.49 -17.71 -15.79
N ASN A 134 3.71 -17.58 -15.25
CA ASN A 134 4.38 -18.69 -14.52
C ASN A 134 5.32 -18.27 -13.38
N CYS A 135 5.34 -17.00 -12.99
CA CYS A 135 6.08 -16.58 -11.80
C CYS A 135 5.12 -16.74 -10.59
N ASN A 136 5.59 -17.21 -9.42
CA ASN A 136 4.81 -17.36 -8.17
C ASN A 136 4.36 -15.99 -7.60
N PHE A 137 3.72 -15.18 -8.43
CA PHE A 137 3.42 -13.77 -8.24
C PHE A 137 2.38 -13.57 -7.14
N PHE A 138 1.36 -14.43 -7.11
CA PHE A 138 0.29 -14.42 -6.11
C PHE A 138 0.78 -14.74 -4.68
N PHE A 139 1.79 -15.58 -4.52
CA PHE A 139 2.35 -15.92 -3.21
C PHE A 139 3.08 -14.73 -2.58
N TYR A 140 3.75 -13.89 -3.37
CA TYR A 140 4.56 -12.80 -2.83
C TYR A 140 3.75 -11.57 -2.41
N ILE A 141 2.61 -11.29 -3.05
CA ILE A 141 1.77 -10.13 -2.71
C ILE A 141 0.82 -10.45 -1.55
N ASN A 142 0.37 -11.70 -1.40
CA ASN A 142 -0.47 -12.12 -0.26
C ASN A 142 0.28 -12.20 1.08
N LEU A 143 1.61 -12.33 1.08
CA LEU A 143 2.36 -12.67 2.30
C LEU A 143 2.67 -11.50 3.25
N LYS A 144 2.41 -10.23 2.92
CA LYS A 144 2.78 -9.09 3.80
C LYS A 144 1.87 -7.86 3.77
N LEU A 145 0.63 -7.96 3.31
CA LEU A 145 -0.38 -6.91 3.50
C LEU A 145 -1.33 -7.22 4.67
N LYS A 146 -0.80 -7.83 5.74
CA LYS A 146 -1.37 -7.61 7.08
C LYS A 146 -0.97 -6.18 7.49
N ILE A 147 -1.79 -5.20 7.13
CA ILE A 147 -1.73 -3.83 7.65
C ILE A 147 -2.42 -3.82 9.02
#